data_AF-X0ZR22-F1
#
_entry.id   AF-X0ZR22-F1
#
_cell.length_a   1.000
_cell.length_b   1.000
_cell.length_c   1.000
_cell.angle_alpha   90.00
_cell.angle_beta   90.00
_cell.angle_gamma   90.00
#
_symmetry.space_group_name_H-M   'P 1'
#
loop_
_entity.id
_entity.type
_entity.pdbx_description
1 polymer ?
#
loop_
_entity_poly.entity_id
_entity_poly.type
_entity_poly.pdbx_seq_one_letter_code
_entity_poly.pdbx_strand_id
1 'polypeptide(L)'
;AYFKEIHKIYTGGDFREESFYYSFKRLIEECSRLFQMQGEASVLVLPRKTEVGIPDFRIGENGEIVGYVEAKSPDTNLREIEDSEQLKRYRNSLPNLILTNFLQFRLYRSGDLIDDVEVGRQFTLQRVKYPPVPEKLDLFYGLLQKFFSFSTPKIQKSSDLSIELAKRTRFLEHILQEELSRENEEVTRYYKAFREELIETLTKERFADLYAQTITYGLFAARMKVENGFKRETAWKFIPESLPLLKEIFHSMTGPHFPESLTWVVDDISQVLEKADISSILKEFKITRWEEDPVIHFYETFLATYNPEERQRLGVYYTPLPVVSYIVRSVHKLLKEKFGKSEGLATSDVTLLDPAAGTLTFVVQAIKEVKRELEEKKKEGLITSHI
;
A
#
# COMPACT_ATOMS: atom_id res chain seq x y z
N ALA A 1 -35.12 6.15 -13.53
CA ALA A 1 -34.50 6.07 -14.89
C ALA A 1 -33.62 4.82 -15.01
N TYR A 2 -32.72 4.58 -14.06
CA TYR A 2 -31.78 3.45 -14.00
C TYR A 2 -32.31 2.10 -14.50
N PHE A 3 -33.31 1.49 -13.85
CA PHE A 3 -33.81 0.16 -14.25
C PHE A 3 -34.41 0.09 -15.65
N LYS A 4 -34.87 1.23 -16.22
CA LYS A 4 -35.32 1.28 -17.61
C LYS A 4 -34.15 1.12 -18.58
N GLU A 5 -33.00 1.69 -18.25
CA GLU A 5 -31.79 1.55 -19.05
C GLU A 5 -31.18 0.15 -18.89
N ILE A 6 -31.10 -0.37 -17.66
CA ILE A 6 -30.63 -1.75 -17.41
C ILE A 6 -31.47 -2.75 -18.23
N HIS A 7 -32.80 -2.63 -18.19
CA HIS A 7 -33.70 -3.49 -18.98
C HIS A 7 -33.52 -3.32 -20.48
N LYS A 8 -33.36 -2.09 -20.97
CA LYS A 8 -33.11 -1.82 -22.40
C LYS A 8 -31.81 -2.45 -22.88
N ILE A 9 -30.73 -2.32 -22.12
CA ILE A 9 -29.43 -2.94 -22.43
C ILE A 9 -29.56 -4.46 -22.43
N TYR A 10 -30.19 -5.01 -21.38
CA TYR A 10 -30.34 -6.45 -21.19
C TYR A 10 -31.16 -7.11 -22.32
N THR A 11 -32.33 -6.54 -22.64
CA THR A 11 -33.21 -7.06 -23.70
C THR A 11 -32.68 -6.84 -25.12
N GLY A 12 -31.68 -5.97 -25.30
CA GLY A 12 -30.95 -5.82 -26.55
C GLY A 12 -30.15 -7.07 -26.94
N GLY A 13 -29.85 -7.96 -25.99
CA GLY A 13 -29.27 -9.29 -26.22
C GLY A 13 -27.77 -9.33 -26.53
N ASP A 14 -27.17 -8.23 -26.98
CA ASP A 14 -25.74 -8.09 -27.25
C ASP A 14 -25.08 -7.12 -26.26
N PHE A 15 -25.08 -7.51 -24.98
CA PHE A 15 -24.46 -6.72 -23.92
C PHE A 15 -23.24 -7.43 -23.35
N ARG A 16 -22.32 -6.61 -22.82
CA ARG A 16 -21.28 -7.05 -21.91
C ARG A 16 -21.52 -6.40 -20.54
N GLU A 17 -20.76 -6.81 -19.55
CA GLU A 17 -20.82 -6.23 -18.20
C GLU A 17 -20.64 -4.70 -18.23
N GLU A 18 -19.70 -4.23 -19.06
CA GLU A 18 -19.37 -2.82 -19.25
C GLU A 18 -20.52 -2.01 -19.86
N SER A 19 -21.46 -2.68 -20.56
CA SER A 19 -22.63 -2.03 -21.13
C SER A 19 -23.49 -1.36 -20.07
N PHE A 20 -23.45 -1.83 -18.82
CA PHE A 20 -24.21 -1.28 -17.70
C PHE A 20 -23.45 -0.22 -16.88
N TYR A 21 -22.15 -0.05 -17.11
CA TYR A 21 -21.29 0.81 -16.28
C TYR A 21 -21.71 2.27 -16.32
N TYR A 22 -22.12 2.77 -17.49
CA TYR A 22 -22.60 4.14 -17.64
C TYR A 22 -23.85 4.40 -16.77
N SER A 23 -24.84 3.51 -16.83
CA SER A 23 -26.06 3.63 -16.04
C SER A 23 -25.77 3.55 -14.54
N PHE A 24 -24.85 2.67 -14.13
CA PHE A 24 -24.46 2.54 -12.73
C PHE A 24 -23.67 3.76 -12.23
N LYS A 25 -22.69 4.25 -13.00
CA LYS A 25 -21.94 5.47 -12.72
C LYS A 25 -22.89 6.63 -12.43
N ARG A 26 -23.85 6.86 -13.33
CA ARG A 26 -24.83 7.95 -13.18
C ARG A 26 -25.69 7.78 -11.93
N LEU A 27 -26.10 6.55 -11.60
CA LEU A 27 -26.84 6.25 -10.37
C LEU A 27 -26.04 6.64 -9.12
N ILE A 28 -24.76 6.24 -9.05
CA ILE A 28 -23.89 6.54 -7.91
C ILE A 28 -23.65 8.05 -7.77
N GLU A 29 -23.40 8.76 -8.87
CA GLU A 29 -23.26 10.23 -8.90
C GLU A 29 -24.54 10.97 -8.48
N GLU A 30 -25.71 10.49 -8.93
CA GLU A 30 -27.01 11.06 -8.52
C GLU A 30 -27.26 10.82 -7.02
N CYS A 31 -26.98 9.61 -6.52
CA CYS A 31 -27.14 9.25 -5.12
C CYS A 31 -26.18 10.04 -4.21
N SER A 32 -24.92 10.24 -4.60
CA SER A 32 -23.98 11.04 -3.79
C SER A 32 -24.46 12.47 -3.61
N ARG A 33 -25.01 13.08 -4.67
CA ARG A 33 -25.60 14.44 -4.58
C ARG A 33 -26.82 14.46 -3.66
N LEU A 34 -27.66 13.43 -3.72
CA LEU A 34 -28.86 13.32 -2.89
C LEU A 34 -28.53 13.22 -1.40
N PHE A 35 -27.43 12.55 -1.04
CA PHE A 35 -27.01 12.40 0.36
C PHE A 35 -26.29 13.63 0.93
N GLN A 36 -26.27 14.76 0.21
CA GLN A 36 -25.67 16.03 0.66
C GLN A 36 -24.23 15.86 1.15
N MET A 37 -23.48 15.00 0.45
CA MET A 37 -22.04 14.89 0.61
C MET A 37 -21.41 16.27 0.41
N GLN A 38 -20.41 16.63 1.23
CA GLN A 38 -19.82 17.99 1.21
C GLN A 38 -19.10 18.27 -0.12
N GLY A 39 -18.86 17.25 -0.95
CA GLY A 39 -18.47 17.36 -2.36
C GLY A 39 -19.23 16.43 -3.29
N GLU A 40 -19.05 16.62 -4.60
CA GLU A 40 -19.54 15.71 -5.63
C GLU A 40 -18.69 14.43 -5.65
N ALA A 41 -19.31 13.25 -5.57
CA ALA A 41 -18.55 12.00 -5.66
C ALA A 41 -17.95 11.85 -7.06
N SER A 42 -16.63 11.62 -7.10
CA SER A 42 -15.94 11.25 -8.33
C SER A 42 -16.06 9.74 -8.53
N VAL A 43 -16.83 9.34 -9.54
CA VAL A 43 -16.92 7.94 -9.95
C VAL A 43 -15.97 7.72 -11.11
N LEU A 44 -14.85 7.05 -10.83
CA LEU A 44 -13.93 6.61 -11.86
C LEU A 44 -14.34 5.19 -12.31
N VAL A 45 -14.80 5.09 -13.56
CA VAL A 45 -15.07 3.81 -14.22
C VAL A 45 -13.78 3.37 -14.86
N LEU A 46 -13.29 2.19 -14.48
CA LEU A 46 -12.04 1.69 -15.01
C LEU A 46 -12.33 0.88 -16.29
N PRO A 47 -11.60 1.13 -17.39
CA PRO A 47 -11.77 0.33 -18.59
C PRO A 47 -11.27 -1.09 -18.32
N ARG A 48 -12.10 -2.09 -18.59
CA ARG A 48 -11.74 -3.53 -18.49
C ARG A 48 -10.58 -3.97 -19.39
N LYS A 49 -9.97 -3.06 -20.15
CA LYS A 49 -8.75 -3.32 -20.93
C LYS A 49 -7.55 -3.71 -20.05
N THR A 50 -7.62 -3.43 -18.75
CA THR A 50 -6.77 -4.03 -17.74
C THR A 50 -7.56 -5.09 -16.97
N GLU A 51 -7.57 -6.34 -17.43
CA GLU A 51 -7.87 -7.53 -16.61
C GLU A 51 -6.79 -7.73 -15.50
N VAL A 52 -6.29 -6.64 -14.95
CA VAL A 52 -5.22 -6.59 -13.96
C VAL A 52 -5.93 -6.45 -12.63
N GLY A 53 -6.61 -7.52 -12.19
CA GLY A 53 -7.03 -7.79 -10.82
C GLY A 53 -7.45 -6.63 -9.91
N ILE A 54 -8.03 -5.54 -10.44
CA ILE A 54 -8.56 -4.37 -9.74
C ILE A 54 -10.08 -4.33 -9.85
N PRO A 55 -10.78 -3.68 -8.90
CA PRO A 55 -12.23 -3.49 -9.00
C PRO A 55 -12.64 -2.63 -10.20
N ASP A 56 -13.85 -2.84 -10.73
CA ASP A 56 -14.39 -2.09 -11.87
C ASP A 56 -14.58 -0.59 -11.63
N PHE A 57 -14.86 -0.19 -10.38
CA PHE A 57 -15.08 1.22 -10.01
C PHE A 57 -14.28 1.62 -8.78
N ARG A 58 -13.74 2.85 -8.84
CA ARG A 58 -13.26 3.60 -7.68
C ARG A 58 -14.22 4.76 -7.41
N ILE A 59 -14.71 4.84 -6.18
CA ILE A 59 -15.55 5.93 -5.72
C ILE A 59 -14.74 6.80 -4.78
N GLY A 60 -14.58 8.08 -5.14
CA GLY A 60 -13.92 9.08 -4.32
C GLY A 60 -14.82 10.25 -3.98
N GLU A 61 -14.46 11.00 -2.95
CA GLU A 61 -15.09 12.27 -2.58
C GLU A 61 -14.01 13.23 -2.07
N ASN A 62 -13.95 14.45 -2.60
CA ASN A 62 -13.00 15.48 -2.16
C ASN A 62 -11.52 15.06 -2.15
N GLY A 63 -11.14 14.12 -3.03
CA GLY A 63 -9.79 13.57 -3.12
C GLY A 63 -9.51 12.41 -2.17
N GLU A 64 -10.46 12.01 -1.34
CA GLU A 64 -10.41 10.80 -0.52
C GLU A 64 -11.10 9.62 -1.22
N ILE A 65 -10.58 8.41 -1.04
CA ILE A 65 -11.27 7.21 -1.49
C ILE A 65 -12.36 6.84 -0.50
N VAL A 66 -13.59 6.72 -0.99
CA VAL A 66 -14.75 6.25 -0.23
C VAL A 66 -14.82 4.73 -0.27
N GLY A 67 -14.58 4.14 -1.44
CA GLY A 67 -14.59 2.70 -1.58
C GLY A 67 -14.61 2.27 -3.04
N TYR A 68 -14.90 0.99 -3.24
CA TYR A 68 -14.76 0.34 -4.52
C TYR A 68 -16.00 -0.45 -4.88
N VAL A 69 -16.21 -0.69 -6.17
CA VAL A 69 -17.29 -1.54 -6.63
C VAL A 69 -16.75 -2.57 -7.62
N GLU A 70 -17.07 -3.83 -7.37
CA GLU A 70 -16.92 -4.90 -8.33
C GLU A 70 -18.30 -5.20 -8.92
N ALA A 71 -18.40 -5.13 -10.24
CA ALA A 71 -19.62 -5.42 -10.95
C ALA A 71 -19.55 -6.80 -11.60
N LYS A 72 -20.72 -7.41 -11.78
CA LYS A 72 -20.92 -8.63 -12.55
C LYS A 72 -22.10 -8.45 -13.47
N SER A 73 -22.19 -9.28 -14.50
CA SER A 73 -23.34 -9.28 -15.41
C SER A 73 -24.64 -9.53 -14.65
N PRO A 74 -25.79 -8.94 -15.05
CA PRO A 74 -27.07 -9.07 -14.33
C PRO A 74 -27.55 -10.49 -14.07
N ASP A 75 -27.07 -11.46 -14.86
CA ASP A 75 -27.42 -12.87 -14.70
C ASP A 75 -26.60 -13.62 -13.65
N THR A 76 -25.59 -12.96 -13.09
CA THR A 76 -24.62 -13.60 -12.20
C THR A 76 -25.20 -13.76 -10.80
N ASN A 77 -25.09 -14.98 -10.26
CA ASN A 77 -25.37 -15.24 -8.86
C ASN A 77 -24.23 -14.71 -7.98
N LEU A 78 -24.47 -13.61 -7.27
CA LEU A 78 -23.44 -12.97 -6.45
C LEU A 78 -22.90 -13.86 -5.32
N ARG A 79 -23.69 -14.82 -4.82
CA ARG A 79 -23.25 -15.74 -3.76
C ARG A 79 -22.14 -16.67 -4.22
N GLU A 80 -22.14 -17.08 -5.48
CA GLU A 80 -21.07 -17.93 -6.04
C GLU A 80 -19.79 -17.11 -6.25
N ILE A 81 -19.93 -15.83 -6.58
CA ILE A 81 -18.80 -14.92 -6.77
C ILE A 81 -18.08 -14.60 -5.46
N GLU A 82 -18.78 -14.60 -4.31
CA GLU A 82 -18.19 -14.39 -2.98
C GLU A 82 -17.02 -15.32 -2.67
N ASP A 83 -17.08 -16.55 -3.18
CA ASP A 83 -16.07 -17.57 -2.95
C ASP A 83 -14.97 -17.58 -4.00
N SER A 84 -15.04 -16.70 -5.01
CA SER A 84 -13.97 -16.53 -5.98
C SER A 84 -12.70 -15.95 -5.33
N GLU A 85 -11.54 -16.41 -5.80
CA GLU A 85 -10.24 -15.93 -5.30
C GLU A 85 -10.05 -14.41 -5.51
N GLN A 86 -10.58 -13.89 -6.63
CA GLN A 86 -10.59 -12.45 -6.90
C GLN A 86 -11.35 -11.67 -5.81
N LEU A 87 -12.58 -12.07 -5.50
CA LEU A 87 -13.39 -11.33 -4.53
C LEU A 87 -12.91 -11.52 -3.09
N LYS A 88 -12.39 -12.71 -2.72
CA LYS A 88 -11.71 -12.90 -1.44
C LYS A 88 -10.53 -11.94 -1.29
N ARG A 89 -9.71 -11.77 -2.33
CA ARG A 89 -8.61 -10.80 -2.33
C ARG A 89 -9.10 -9.37 -2.12
N TYR A 90 -10.14 -8.95 -2.84
CA TYR A 90 -10.70 -7.60 -2.68
C TYR A 90 -11.26 -7.37 -1.27
N ARG A 91 -12.02 -8.34 -0.74
CA ARG A 91 -12.55 -8.26 0.64
C ARG A 91 -11.46 -8.16 1.69
N ASN A 92 -10.33 -8.84 1.49
CA ASN A 92 -9.20 -8.84 2.42
C ASN A 92 -8.36 -7.55 2.36
N SER A 93 -8.24 -6.95 1.17
CA SER A 93 -7.36 -5.80 0.94
C SER A 93 -8.07 -4.45 0.97
N LEU A 94 -9.36 -4.40 0.60
CA LEU A 94 -10.10 -3.16 0.41
C LEU A 94 -11.04 -2.93 1.59
N PRO A 95 -11.00 -1.73 2.21
CA PRO A 95 -11.71 -1.51 3.47
C PRO A 95 -13.22 -1.31 3.30
N ASN A 96 -13.69 -0.95 2.10
CA ASN A 96 -15.09 -0.66 1.80
C ASN A 96 -15.38 -1.03 0.34
N LEU A 97 -16.16 -2.09 0.11
CA LEU A 97 -16.38 -2.71 -1.19
C LEU A 97 -17.85 -3.03 -1.41
N ILE A 98 -18.39 -2.70 -2.58
CA ILE A 98 -19.68 -3.20 -3.04
C ILE A 98 -19.45 -4.28 -4.10
N LEU A 99 -20.13 -5.41 -3.97
CA LEU A 99 -20.34 -6.36 -5.07
C LEU A 99 -21.75 -6.15 -5.62
N THR A 100 -21.89 -6.04 -6.95
CA THR A 100 -23.20 -5.88 -7.58
C THR A 100 -23.32 -6.59 -8.92
N ASN A 101 -24.54 -7.02 -9.24
CA ASN A 101 -24.94 -7.41 -10.60
C ASN A 101 -25.93 -6.38 -11.20
N PHE A 102 -25.86 -5.12 -10.75
CA PHE A 102 -26.76 -4.02 -11.11
C PHE A 102 -28.20 -4.16 -10.57
N LEU A 103 -28.54 -5.28 -9.95
CA LEU A 103 -29.86 -5.58 -9.39
C LEU A 103 -29.81 -5.82 -7.88
N GLN A 104 -28.80 -6.57 -7.45
CA GLN A 104 -28.45 -6.83 -6.06
C GLN A 104 -27.14 -6.09 -5.71
N PHE A 105 -27.06 -5.61 -4.48
CA PHE A 105 -25.91 -4.91 -3.93
C PHE A 105 -25.54 -5.53 -2.59
N ARG A 106 -24.25 -5.85 -2.41
CA ARG A 106 -23.71 -6.46 -1.18
C ARG A 106 -22.55 -5.59 -0.72
N LEU A 107 -22.67 -4.98 0.45
CA LEU A 107 -21.68 -4.08 1.02
C LEU A 107 -20.79 -4.85 1.99
N TYR A 108 -19.49 -4.84 1.74
CA TYR A 108 -18.47 -5.38 2.63
C TYR A 108 -17.63 -4.27 3.24
N ARG A 109 -17.27 -4.42 4.52
CA ARG A 109 -16.27 -3.58 5.18
C ARG A 109 -15.26 -4.46 5.90
N SER A 110 -13.98 -4.22 5.63
CA SER A 110 -12.87 -4.99 6.21
C SER A 110 -13.03 -6.51 6.11
N GLY A 111 -13.67 -6.98 5.04
CA GLY A 111 -13.93 -8.40 4.78
C GLY A 111 -15.33 -8.89 5.13
N ASP A 112 -16.01 -8.23 6.07
CA ASP A 112 -17.31 -8.66 6.59
C ASP A 112 -18.48 -8.08 5.78
N LEU A 113 -19.52 -8.89 5.56
CA LEU A 113 -20.76 -8.44 4.95
C LEU A 113 -21.54 -7.56 5.95
N ILE A 114 -21.77 -6.31 5.59
CA ILE A 114 -22.42 -5.29 6.43
C ILE A 114 -23.89 -5.11 6.05
N ASP A 115 -24.20 -5.21 4.77
CA ASP A 115 -25.56 -5.01 4.26
C ASP A 115 -25.75 -5.70 2.91
N ASP A 116 -26.98 -6.12 2.62
CA ASP A 116 -27.34 -6.67 1.33
C ASP A 116 -28.78 -6.34 0.93
N VAL A 117 -28.97 -6.01 -0.34
CA VAL A 117 -30.29 -5.65 -0.87
C VAL A 117 -30.42 -6.05 -2.33
N GLU A 118 -31.53 -6.72 -2.64
CA GLU A 118 -31.98 -6.98 -4.01
C GLU A 118 -33.07 -5.95 -4.35
N VAL A 119 -32.75 -5.06 -5.28
CA VAL A 119 -33.59 -3.91 -5.66
C VAL A 119 -34.38 -4.20 -6.95
N GLY A 120 -33.80 -5.00 -7.85
CA GLY A 120 -34.49 -5.53 -9.01
C GLY A 120 -34.41 -7.05 -9.01
N ARG A 121 -35.48 -7.74 -9.38
CA ARG A 121 -35.45 -9.20 -9.48
C ARG A 121 -34.98 -9.63 -10.86
N GLN A 122 -34.02 -10.54 -10.92
CA GLN A 122 -33.45 -11.04 -12.19
C GLN A 122 -34.52 -11.61 -13.13
N PHE A 123 -35.51 -12.36 -12.60
CA PHE A 123 -36.57 -12.95 -13.43
C PHE A 123 -37.37 -11.88 -14.21
N THR A 124 -37.45 -10.66 -13.68
CA THR A 124 -38.21 -9.57 -14.28
C THR A 124 -37.50 -9.04 -15.53
N LEU A 125 -36.17 -9.10 -15.59
CA LEU A 125 -35.42 -8.77 -16.80
C LEU A 125 -35.65 -9.77 -17.93
N GLN A 126 -35.79 -11.06 -17.59
CA GLN A 126 -35.88 -12.16 -18.56
C GLN A 126 -37.29 -12.37 -19.14
N ARG A 127 -38.35 -12.10 -18.37
CA ARG A 127 -39.73 -12.52 -18.73
C ARG A 127 -40.68 -11.38 -19.05
N VAL A 128 -40.34 -10.13 -18.75
CA VAL A 128 -41.30 -9.01 -18.81
C VAL A 128 -40.96 -8.05 -19.95
N LYS A 129 -41.98 -7.70 -20.74
CA LYS A 129 -41.90 -6.67 -21.81
C LYS A 129 -41.57 -5.27 -21.29
N TYR A 130 -41.67 -5.07 -19.98
CA TYR A 130 -41.54 -3.81 -19.26
C TYR A 130 -40.37 -3.85 -18.28
N PRO A 131 -39.73 -2.71 -17.99
CA PRO A 131 -38.60 -2.64 -17.07
C PRO A 131 -39.02 -3.02 -15.64
N PRO A 132 -38.11 -3.60 -14.84
CA PRO A 132 -38.40 -3.98 -13.47
C PRO A 132 -38.76 -2.75 -12.64
N VAL A 133 -39.80 -2.89 -11.82
CA VAL A 133 -40.14 -1.90 -10.81
C VAL A 133 -39.15 -2.08 -9.65
N PRO A 134 -38.42 -1.04 -9.24
CA PRO A 134 -37.52 -1.15 -8.10
C PRO A 134 -38.29 -1.48 -6.83
N GLU A 135 -37.79 -2.44 -6.08
CA GLU A 135 -38.26 -2.82 -4.74
C GLU A 135 -37.24 -2.36 -3.69
N LYS A 136 -37.67 -2.24 -2.43
CA LYS A 136 -36.77 -2.00 -1.28
C LYS A 136 -35.86 -0.76 -1.43
N LEU A 137 -36.37 0.30 -2.05
CA LEU A 137 -35.61 1.54 -2.27
C LEU A 137 -35.07 2.13 -0.97
N ASP A 138 -35.84 2.08 0.12
CA ASP A 138 -35.39 2.58 1.43
C ASP A 138 -34.15 1.82 1.94
N LEU A 139 -34.13 0.49 1.78
CA LEU A 139 -32.98 -0.34 2.18
C LEU A 139 -31.78 -0.09 1.26
N PHE A 140 -32.02 0.10 -0.04
CA PHE A 140 -30.98 0.46 -1.00
C PHE A 140 -30.31 1.79 -0.66
N TYR A 141 -31.12 2.82 -0.38
CA TYR A 141 -30.58 4.11 0.05
C TYR A 141 -29.85 4.01 1.38
N GLY A 142 -30.34 3.21 2.33
CA GLY A 142 -29.63 2.92 3.57
C GLY A 142 -28.26 2.26 3.35
N LEU A 143 -28.17 1.29 2.43
CA LEU A 143 -26.91 0.65 2.06
C LEU A 143 -25.93 1.66 1.44
N LEU A 144 -26.39 2.47 0.48
CA LEU A 144 -25.53 3.48 -0.13
C LEU A 144 -25.10 4.55 0.87
N GLN A 145 -25.97 5.00 1.77
CA GLN A 145 -25.59 5.91 2.86
C GLN A 145 -24.50 5.31 3.74
N LYS A 146 -24.60 4.02 4.10
CA LYS A 146 -23.50 3.31 4.77
C LYS A 146 -22.24 3.37 3.92
N PHE A 147 -22.29 2.98 2.64
CA PHE A 147 -21.11 3.01 1.78
C PHE A 147 -20.44 4.39 1.71
N PHE A 148 -21.22 5.45 1.46
CA PHE A 148 -20.73 6.83 1.36
C PHE A 148 -20.27 7.44 2.68
N SER A 149 -20.82 7.00 3.82
CA SER A 149 -20.38 7.45 5.15
C SER A 149 -19.03 6.87 5.58
N PHE A 150 -18.45 5.95 4.80
CA PHE A 150 -17.17 5.35 5.12
C PHE A 150 -16.04 6.39 4.98
N SER A 151 -15.19 6.45 5.99
CA SER A 151 -13.92 7.17 5.96
C SER A 151 -12.83 6.29 6.51
N THR A 152 -11.64 6.33 5.93
CA THR A 152 -10.48 5.63 6.46
C THR A 152 -10.22 6.06 7.91
N PRO A 153 -10.27 5.14 8.90
CA PRO A 153 -10.12 5.49 10.30
C PRO A 153 -8.72 6.03 10.56
N LYS A 154 -8.59 6.95 11.54
CA LYS A 154 -7.27 7.41 11.98
C LYS A 154 -6.50 6.25 12.59
N ILE A 155 -5.24 6.10 12.17
CA ILE A 155 -4.37 5.04 12.66
C ILE A 155 -3.35 5.65 13.62
N GLN A 156 -3.37 5.22 14.87
CA GLN A 156 -2.52 5.80 15.93
C GLN A 156 -1.40 4.85 16.40
N LYS A 157 -1.50 3.56 16.08
CA LYS A 157 -0.54 2.54 16.48
C LYS A 157 0.24 2.03 15.26
N SER A 158 1.52 1.76 15.49
CA SER A 158 2.41 1.16 14.50
C SER A 158 1.95 -0.23 14.03
N SER A 159 1.39 -1.05 14.94
CA SER A 159 0.87 -2.38 14.60
C SER A 159 -0.31 -2.30 13.64
N ASP A 160 -1.27 -1.42 13.92
CA ASP A 160 -2.46 -1.23 13.09
C ASP A 160 -2.07 -0.70 11.71
N LEU A 161 -1.12 0.24 11.65
CA LEU A 161 -0.58 0.75 10.39
C LEU A 161 0.11 -0.36 9.59
N SER A 162 0.89 -1.22 10.26
CA SER A 162 1.57 -2.35 9.62
C SER A 162 0.59 -3.32 8.98
N ILE A 163 -0.54 -3.61 9.64
CA ILE A 163 -1.60 -4.48 9.11
C ILE A 163 -2.23 -3.86 7.86
N GLU A 164 -2.61 -2.57 7.93
CA GLU A 164 -3.27 -1.89 6.82
C GLU A 164 -2.35 -1.69 5.60
N LEU A 165 -1.06 -1.41 5.82
CA LEU A 165 -0.07 -1.39 4.75
C LEU A 165 0.15 -2.79 4.17
N ALA A 166 0.33 -3.81 5.00
CA ALA A 166 0.58 -5.18 4.53
C ALA A 166 -0.53 -5.70 3.60
N LYS A 167 -1.80 -5.43 3.93
CA LYS A 167 -2.95 -5.76 3.08
C LYS A 167 -2.84 -5.16 1.67
N ARG A 168 -2.43 -3.89 1.58
CA ARG A 168 -2.30 -3.14 0.33
C ARG A 168 -1.02 -3.47 -0.42
N THR A 169 0.07 -3.76 0.27
CA THR A 169 1.30 -4.23 -0.36
C THR A 169 1.10 -5.59 -1.03
N ARG A 170 0.39 -6.52 -0.40
CA ARG A 170 0.04 -7.81 -1.05
C ARG A 170 -0.83 -7.61 -2.27
N PHE A 171 -1.73 -6.64 -2.20
CA PHE A 171 -2.55 -6.29 -3.35
C PHE A 171 -1.67 -5.71 -4.48
N LEU A 172 -0.77 -4.78 -4.16
CA LEU A 172 0.18 -4.20 -5.11
C LEU A 172 1.09 -5.26 -5.74
N GLU A 173 1.63 -6.18 -4.94
CA GLU A 173 2.42 -7.32 -5.42
C GLU A 173 1.64 -8.14 -6.45
N HIS A 174 0.37 -8.47 -6.15
CA HIS A 174 -0.48 -9.21 -7.07
C HIS A 174 -0.69 -8.45 -8.39
N ILE A 175 -1.01 -7.16 -8.32
CA ILE A 175 -1.18 -6.32 -9.52
C ILE A 175 0.13 -6.27 -10.33
N LEU A 176 1.29 -6.16 -9.67
CA LEU A 176 2.60 -6.20 -10.35
C LEU A 176 2.84 -7.54 -11.05
N GLN A 177 2.48 -8.67 -10.43
CA GLN A 177 2.59 -9.99 -11.06
C GLN A 177 1.70 -10.08 -12.31
N GLU A 178 0.47 -9.57 -12.24
CA GLU A 178 -0.43 -9.52 -13.40
C GLU A 178 0.13 -8.63 -14.52
N GLU A 179 0.62 -7.43 -14.21
CA GLU A 179 1.26 -6.54 -15.19
C GLU A 179 2.50 -7.18 -15.84
N LEU A 180 3.31 -7.90 -15.07
CA LEU A 180 4.47 -8.64 -15.58
C LEU A 180 4.09 -9.85 -16.44
N SER A 181 2.98 -10.51 -16.14
CA SER A 181 2.45 -11.62 -16.94
C SER A 181 1.93 -11.14 -18.30
N ARG A 182 1.44 -9.90 -18.34
CA ARG A 182 0.94 -9.20 -19.54
C ARG A 182 2.02 -8.47 -20.31
N GLU A 183 3.27 -8.54 -19.84
CA GLU A 183 4.42 -7.85 -20.43
C GLU A 183 4.21 -6.34 -20.53
N ASN A 184 3.59 -5.74 -19.51
CA ASN A 184 3.49 -4.29 -19.40
C ASN A 184 4.86 -3.65 -19.60
N GLU A 185 4.97 -2.73 -20.56
CA GLU A 185 6.25 -2.21 -21.03
C GLU A 185 7.08 -1.59 -19.89
N GLU A 186 6.43 -0.78 -19.04
CA GLU A 186 7.12 -0.09 -17.96
C GLU A 186 7.53 -1.03 -16.83
N VAL A 187 6.62 -1.87 -16.36
CA VAL A 187 6.92 -2.82 -15.27
C VAL A 187 7.99 -3.82 -15.72
N THR A 188 7.92 -4.27 -16.97
CA THR A 188 8.91 -5.17 -17.57
C THR A 188 10.28 -4.49 -17.73
N ARG A 189 10.31 -3.19 -18.06
CA ARG A 189 11.55 -2.40 -18.11
C ARG A 189 12.23 -2.34 -16.74
N TYR A 190 11.47 -2.07 -15.67
CA TYR A 190 12.02 -2.07 -14.32
C TYR A 190 12.50 -3.45 -13.88
N TYR A 191 11.75 -4.51 -14.19
CA TYR A 191 12.17 -5.87 -13.91
C TYR A 191 13.51 -6.20 -14.56
N LYS A 192 13.68 -5.88 -15.86
CA LYS A 192 14.93 -6.10 -16.59
C LYS A 192 16.09 -5.32 -15.97
N ALA A 193 15.88 -4.03 -15.67
CA ALA A 193 16.90 -3.20 -15.04
C ALA A 193 17.33 -3.75 -13.66
N PHE A 194 16.38 -4.16 -12.81
CA PHE A 194 16.69 -4.77 -11.51
C PHE A 194 17.46 -6.09 -11.65
N ARG A 195 17.07 -6.91 -12.62
CA ARG A 195 17.73 -8.19 -12.86
C ARG A 195 19.16 -8.02 -13.39
N GLU A 196 19.36 -7.08 -14.31
CA GLU A 196 20.66 -6.86 -14.97
C GLU A 196 21.65 -6.11 -14.07
N GLU A 197 21.17 -5.13 -13.30
CA GLU A 197 22.04 -4.24 -12.52
C GLU A 197 22.22 -4.67 -11.06
N LEU A 198 21.28 -5.42 -10.48
CA LEU A 198 21.27 -5.73 -9.04
C LEU A 198 21.30 -7.22 -8.74
N ILE A 199 20.42 -8.02 -9.34
CA ILE A 199 20.20 -9.41 -8.96
C ILE A 199 19.96 -10.27 -10.22
N GLU A 200 21.01 -10.87 -10.77
CA GLU A 200 20.93 -11.69 -12.00
C GLU A 200 19.91 -12.84 -11.90
N THR A 201 19.77 -13.43 -10.71
CA THR A 201 18.86 -14.56 -10.44
C THR A 201 17.43 -14.12 -10.06
N LEU A 202 17.07 -12.85 -10.26
CA LEU A 202 15.77 -12.32 -9.90
C LEU A 202 14.67 -12.87 -10.79
N THR A 203 13.69 -13.54 -10.18
CA THR A 203 12.47 -14.00 -10.85
C THR A 203 11.41 -12.89 -10.89
N LYS A 204 10.39 -13.03 -11.75
CA LYS A 204 9.30 -12.05 -11.84
C LYS A 204 8.51 -11.95 -10.53
N GLU A 205 8.26 -13.08 -9.87
CA GLU A 205 7.54 -13.16 -8.60
C GLU A 205 8.32 -12.44 -7.50
N ARG A 206 9.62 -12.72 -7.40
CA ARG A 206 10.49 -12.06 -6.43
C ARG A 206 10.66 -10.58 -6.72
N PHE A 207 10.68 -10.18 -8.00
CA PHE A 207 10.68 -8.77 -8.36
C PHE A 207 9.39 -8.08 -7.94
N ALA A 208 8.22 -8.67 -8.20
CA ALA A 208 6.94 -8.08 -7.80
C ALA A 208 6.86 -7.86 -6.29
N ASP A 209 7.29 -8.83 -5.50
CA ASP A 209 7.38 -8.73 -4.04
C ASP A 209 8.36 -7.63 -3.59
N LEU A 210 9.60 -7.66 -4.08
CA LEU A 210 10.62 -6.65 -3.74
C LEU A 210 10.18 -5.24 -4.13
N TYR A 211 9.57 -5.10 -5.30
CA TYR A 211 9.12 -3.81 -5.80
C TYR A 211 7.92 -3.30 -4.98
N ALA A 212 6.92 -4.13 -4.68
CA ALA A 212 5.80 -3.76 -3.82
C ALA A 212 6.25 -3.32 -2.41
N GLN A 213 7.18 -4.07 -1.81
CA GLN A 213 7.81 -3.71 -0.54
C GLN A 213 8.55 -2.37 -0.63
N THR A 214 9.33 -2.17 -1.68
CA THR A 214 10.12 -0.94 -1.91
C THR A 214 9.20 0.29 -2.02
N ILE A 215 8.11 0.18 -2.79
CA ILE A 215 7.11 1.25 -2.90
C ILE A 215 6.49 1.55 -1.53
N THR A 216 5.98 0.52 -0.85
CA THR A 216 5.27 0.73 0.42
C THR A 216 6.18 1.33 1.48
N TYR A 217 7.36 0.74 1.65
CA TYR A 217 8.31 1.18 2.66
C TYR A 217 8.89 2.57 2.33
N GLY A 218 9.18 2.85 1.05
CA GLY A 218 9.65 4.17 0.65
C GLY A 218 8.58 5.26 0.86
N LEU A 219 7.29 4.95 0.63
CA LEU A 219 6.19 5.88 0.92
C LEU A 219 6.06 6.14 2.41
N PHE A 220 6.17 5.09 3.22
CA PHE A 220 6.21 5.23 4.67
C PHE A 220 7.39 6.09 5.12
N ALA A 221 8.61 5.82 4.64
CA ALA A 221 9.80 6.61 4.96
C ALA A 221 9.67 8.07 4.51
N ALA A 222 9.05 8.33 3.36
CA ALA A 222 8.72 9.68 2.90
C ALA A 222 7.70 10.36 3.84
N ARG A 223 6.62 9.65 4.22
CA ARG A 223 5.58 10.15 5.13
C ARG A 223 6.15 10.56 6.48
N MET A 224 7.14 9.85 6.99
CA MET A 224 7.81 10.13 8.26
C MET A 224 8.57 11.47 8.27
N LYS A 225 8.82 12.09 7.11
CA LYS A 225 9.50 13.39 6.98
C LYS A 225 8.56 14.58 6.82
N VAL A 226 7.26 14.34 6.80
CA VAL A 226 6.24 15.37 6.58
C VAL A 226 5.28 15.35 7.75
N GLU A 227 4.87 16.52 8.24
CA GLU A 227 3.86 16.58 9.30
C GLU A 227 2.45 16.52 8.74
N ASN A 228 2.16 17.33 7.71
CA ASN A 228 0.81 17.54 7.18
C ASN A 228 0.73 17.26 5.68
N GLY A 229 -0.33 16.52 5.30
CA GLY A 229 -0.59 16.13 3.92
C GLY A 229 0.38 15.06 3.42
N PHE A 230 -0.13 14.10 2.66
CA PHE A 230 0.73 13.11 2.02
C PHE A 230 0.08 12.56 0.76
N LYS A 231 0.79 12.64 -0.36
CA LYS A 231 0.29 12.17 -1.67
C LYS A 231 1.42 11.50 -2.45
N ARG A 232 1.05 10.54 -3.30
CA ARG A 232 1.96 9.83 -4.19
C ARG A 232 2.81 10.80 -5.03
N GLU A 233 2.20 11.83 -5.60
CA GLU A 233 2.85 12.77 -6.53
C GLU A 233 3.98 13.59 -5.89
N THR A 234 3.95 13.73 -4.57
CA THR A 234 4.94 14.52 -3.82
C THR A 234 5.91 13.65 -3.02
N ALA A 235 5.64 12.35 -2.88
CA ALA A 235 6.44 11.44 -2.06
C ALA A 235 7.93 11.41 -2.45
N TRP A 236 8.23 11.45 -3.76
CA TRP A 236 9.61 11.45 -4.28
C TRP A 236 10.46 12.61 -3.76
N LYS A 237 9.85 13.75 -3.39
CA LYS A 237 10.56 14.93 -2.84
C LYS A 237 11.16 14.68 -1.46
N PHE A 238 10.67 13.66 -0.75
CA PHE A 238 11.10 13.33 0.60
C PHE A 238 12.09 12.15 0.62
N ILE A 239 12.36 11.53 -0.53
CA ILE A 239 13.40 10.51 -0.66
C ILE A 239 14.78 11.20 -0.71
N PRO A 240 15.77 10.76 0.10
CA PRO A 240 17.12 11.33 0.08
C PRO A 240 17.78 11.28 -1.30
N GLU A 241 18.51 12.33 -1.68
CA GLU A 241 19.34 12.36 -2.90
C GLU A 241 20.40 11.25 -2.93
N SER A 242 20.85 10.80 -1.76
CA SER A 242 21.81 9.71 -1.61
C SER A 242 21.27 8.34 -2.05
N LEU A 243 19.97 8.23 -2.33
CA LEU A 243 19.29 7.02 -2.79
C LEU A 243 18.71 7.22 -4.21
N PRO A 244 19.56 7.41 -5.24
CA PRO A 244 19.11 7.82 -6.57
C PRO A 244 18.15 6.80 -7.22
N LEU A 245 18.43 5.50 -7.10
CA LEU A 245 17.54 4.46 -7.62
C LEU A 245 16.13 4.54 -7.01
N LEU A 246 16.04 4.70 -5.68
CA LEU A 246 14.77 4.80 -4.98
C LEU A 246 14.01 6.07 -5.41
N LYS A 247 14.74 7.17 -5.59
CA LYS A 247 14.15 8.43 -6.03
C LYS A 247 13.62 8.35 -7.46
N GLU A 248 14.32 7.68 -8.38
CA GLU A 248 13.87 7.43 -9.76
C GLU A 248 12.60 6.57 -9.80
N ILE A 249 12.54 5.50 -8.99
CA ILE A 249 11.34 4.67 -8.86
C ILE A 249 10.14 5.51 -8.40
N PHE A 250 10.33 6.38 -7.41
CA PHE A 250 9.26 7.24 -6.89
C PHE A 250 8.87 8.33 -7.88
N HIS A 251 9.82 8.84 -8.66
CA HIS A 251 9.56 9.83 -9.68
C HIS A 251 8.74 9.24 -10.84
N SER A 252 9.07 8.01 -11.29
CA SER A 252 8.34 7.38 -12.39
C SER A 252 6.88 7.09 -12.06
N MET A 253 6.55 6.80 -10.80
CA MET A 253 5.15 6.67 -10.33
C MET A 253 4.30 7.92 -10.54
N THR A 254 4.91 9.07 -10.84
CA THR A 254 4.22 10.33 -11.13
C THR A 254 4.01 10.56 -12.63
N GLY A 255 4.68 9.78 -13.47
CA GLY A 255 4.65 9.92 -14.92
C GLY A 255 3.42 9.29 -15.57
N PRO A 256 3.08 9.68 -16.81
CA PRO A 256 1.91 9.18 -17.54
C PRO A 256 2.05 7.72 -17.99
N HIS A 257 3.25 7.14 -17.88
CA HIS A 257 3.51 5.75 -18.24
C HIS A 257 3.19 4.79 -17.11
N PHE A 258 3.09 5.29 -15.86
CA PHE A 258 2.84 4.46 -14.69
C PHE A 258 1.48 3.77 -14.84
N PRO A 259 1.43 2.42 -14.75
CA PRO A 259 0.18 1.70 -14.94
C PRO A 259 -0.92 2.23 -14.02
N GLU A 260 -2.10 2.48 -14.58
CA GLU A 260 -3.25 3.01 -13.84
C GLU A 260 -3.67 2.06 -12.70
N SER A 261 -3.57 0.75 -12.96
CA SER A 261 -3.77 -0.32 -11.99
C SER A 261 -2.87 -0.17 -10.75
N LEU A 262 -1.58 0.12 -10.94
CA LEU A 262 -0.62 0.34 -9.85
C LEU A 262 -0.85 1.69 -9.17
N THR A 263 -1.12 2.74 -9.96
CA THR A 263 -1.43 4.09 -9.47
C THR A 263 -2.48 4.06 -8.37
N TRP A 264 -3.55 3.28 -8.61
CA TRP A 264 -4.65 3.13 -7.69
C TRP A 264 -4.25 2.54 -6.33
N VAL A 265 -3.44 1.47 -6.34
CA VAL A 265 -3.02 0.82 -5.10
C VAL A 265 -2.05 1.72 -4.34
N VAL A 266 -1.18 2.43 -5.06
CA VAL A 266 -0.24 3.38 -4.47
C VAL A 266 -0.95 4.59 -3.87
N ASP A 267 -2.04 5.07 -4.48
CA ASP A 267 -2.89 6.11 -3.91
C ASP A 267 -3.57 5.65 -2.62
N ASP A 268 -4.08 4.41 -2.58
CA ASP A 268 -4.70 3.83 -1.38
C ASP A 268 -3.69 3.66 -0.24
N ILE A 269 -2.46 3.20 -0.55
CA ILE A 269 -1.34 3.19 0.41
C ILE A 269 -1.06 4.62 0.92
N SER A 270 -1.05 5.61 0.02
CA SER A 270 -0.79 7.01 0.37
C SER A 270 -1.88 7.58 1.27
N GLN A 271 -3.16 7.26 1.05
CA GLN A 271 -4.27 7.70 1.89
C GLN A 271 -4.20 7.09 3.29
N VAL A 272 -3.84 5.81 3.42
CA VAL A 272 -3.60 5.18 4.72
C VAL A 272 -2.49 5.89 5.49
N LEU A 273 -1.38 6.19 4.81
CA LEU A 273 -0.26 6.93 5.39
C LEU A 273 -0.64 8.37 5.78
N GLU A 274 -1.47 9.03 4.98
CA GLU A 274 -1.97 10.38 5.29
C GLU A 274 -2.83 10.39 6.57
N LYS A 275 -3.68 9.37 6.76
CA LYS A 275 -4.53 9.21 7.95
C LYS A 275 -3.79 8.68 9.18
N ALA A 276 -2.54 8.25 9.03
CA ALA A 276 -1.70 7.84 10.15
C ALA A 276 -1.27 9.04 10.99
N ASP A 277 -1.48 8.95 12.30
CA ASP A 277 -0.99 9.90 13.28
C ASP A 277 0.48 9.61 13.59
N ILE A 278 1.36 10.19 12.76
CA ILE A 278 2.81 10.02 12.86
C ILE A 278 3.34 10.48 14.23
N SER A 279 2.72 11.50 14.84
CA SER A 279 3.13 11.96 16.17
C SER A 279 2.88 10.91 17.24
N SER A 280 1.72 10.25 17.22
CA SER A 280 1.39 9.16 18.15
C SER A 280 2.26 7.93 17.90
N ILE A 281 2.47 7.55 16.63
CA ILE A 281 3.32 6.43 16.25
C ILE A 281 4.78 6.66 16.68
N LEU A 282 5.32 7.86 16.47
CA LEU A 282 6.67 8.24 16.92
C LEU A 282 6.80 8.22 18.46
N LYS A 283 5.76 8.63 19.18
CA LYS A 283 5.74 8.56 20.66
C LYS A 283 5.74 7.11 21.13
N GLU A 284 4.96 6.24 20.50
CA GLU A 284 4.94 4.80 20.80
C GLU A 284 6.34 4.19 20.69
N PHE A 285 7.05 4.49 19.60
CA PHE A 285 8.43 4.02 19.39
C PHE A 285 9.38 4.50 20.49
N LYS A 286 9.35 5.80 20.83
CA LYS A 286 10.22 6.38 21.88
C LYS A 286 10.00 5.78 23.27
N ILE A 287 8.76 5.37 23.60
CA ILE A 287 8.43 4.80 24.91
C ILE A 287 8.88 3.34 25.01
N THR A 288 8.70 2.58 23.93
CA THR A 288 8.89 1.12 23.96
C THR A 288 10.32 0.68 23.67
N ARG A 289 11.09 1.42 22.85
CA ARG A 289 12.45 1.03 22.41
C ARG A 289 13.33 2.26 22.21
N TRP A 290 14.33 2.42 23.07
CA TRP A 290 15.12 3.65 23.21
C TRP A 290 16.09 3.88 22.04
N GLU A 291 16.23 5.15 21.61
CA GLU A 291 17.27 5.70 20.70
C GLU A 291 17.35 5.21 19.25
N GLU A 292 16.45 4.34 18.81
CA GLU A 292 16.53 3.74 17.47
C GLU A 292 15.64 4.48 16.45
N ASP A 293 16.00 4.39 15.15
CA ASP A 293 15.26 5.05 14.07
C ASP A 293 13.86 4.42 13.92
N PRO A 294 12.77 5.17 14.17
CA PRO A 294 11.39 4.69 14.04
C PRO A 294 11.09 4.04 12.69
N VAL A 295 11.78 4.47 11.63
CA VAL A 295 11.59 3.95 10.28
C VAL A 295 12.06 2.49 10.18
N ILE A 296 13.20 2.17 10.79
CA ILE A 296 13.78 0.83 10.79
C ILE A 296 12.90 -0.15 11.59
N HIS A 297 12.35 0.27 12.74
CA HIS A 297 11.47 -0.59 13.54
C HIS A 297 10.15 -0.87 12.87
N PHE A 298 9.61 0.14 12.20
CA PHE A 298 8.40 -0.06 11.45
C PHE A 298 8.62 -1.07 10.33
N TYR A 299 9.77 -1.04 9.64
CA TYR A 299 10.08 -2.03 8.59
C TYR A 299 10.01 -3.46 9.12
N GLU A 300 10.58 -3.74 10.29
CA GLU A 300 10.51 -5.07 10.89
C GLU A 300 9.07 -5.48 11.21
N THR A 301 8.30 -4.59 11.82
CA THR A 301 6.89 -4.85 12.22
C THR A 301 6.01 -5.06 10.99
N PHE A 302 6.21 -4.24 9.97
CA PHE A 302 5.58 -4.37 8.66
C PHE A 302 5.94 -5.70 7.99
N LEU A 303 7.23 -6.02 7.88
CA LEU A 303 7.69 -7.23 7.19
C LEU A 303 7.21 -8.50 7.91
N ALA A 304 7.17 -8.47 9.25
CA ALA A 304 6.57 -9.54 10.06
C ALA A 304 5.10 -9.78 9.74
N THR A 305 4.37 -8.70 9.43
CA THR A 305 2.95 -8.74 9.13
C THR A 305 2.69 -9.08 7.66
N TYR A 306 3.53 -8.58 6.75
CA TYR A 306 3.41 -8.72 5.31
C TYR A 306 3.91 -10.07 4.80
N ASN A 307 5.15 -10.44 5.15
CA ASN A 307 5.81 -11.66 4.68
C ASN A 307 6.72 -12.27 5.78
N PRO A 308 6.16 -13.06 6.71
CA PRO A 308 6.90 -13.60 7.86
C PRO A 308 7.99 -14.61 7.44
N GLU A 309 7.80 -15.35 6.35
CA GLU A 309 8.79 -16.28 5.82
C GLU A 309 9.99 -15.52 5.24
N GLU A 310 9.75 -14.47 4.46
CA GLU A 310 10.78 -13.56 3.94
C GLU A 310 11.55 -12.90 5.10
N ARG A 311 10.85 -12.44 6.15
CA ARG A 311 11.49 -11.90 7.36
C ARG A 311 12.46 -12.91 7.98
N GLN A 312 12.04 -14.17 8.12
CA GLN A 312 12.87 -15.23 8.69
C GLN A 312 14.06 -15.55 7.77
N ARG A 313 13.83 -15.66 6.45
CA ARG A 313 14.88 -15.94 5.45
C ARG A 313 15.93 -14.84 5.40
N LEU A 314 15.50 -13.59 5.40
CA LEU A 314 16.39 -12.42 5.38
C LEU A 314 17.04 -12.16 6.74
N GLY A 315 16.63 -12.89 7.79
CA GLY A 315 17.15 -12.70 9.14
C GLY A 315 16.94 -11.27 9.64
N VAL A 316 15.83 -10.62 9.24
CA VAL A 316 15.48 -9.25 9.67
C VAL A 316 15.01 -9.30 11.11
N TYR A 317 15.98 -9.51 12.00
CA TYR A 317 15.88 -9.49 13.43
C TYR A 317 16.77 -8.36 13.92
N TYR A 318 16.16 -7.39 14.59
CA TYR A 318 16.93 -6.33 15.17
C TYR A 318 17.78 -6.88 16.32
N THR A 319 19.10 -6.75 16.23
CA THR A 319 19.99 -7.10 17.33
C THR A 319 19.88 -6.02 18.41
N PRO A 320 19.46 -6.33 19.65
CA PRO A 320 19.20 -5.30 20.66
C PRO A 320 20.38 -4.34 20.84
N LEU A 321 20.11 -3.04 20.83
CA LEU A 321 21.15 -2.00 20.91
C LEU A 321 22.11 -2.18 22.09
N PRO A 322 21.68 -2.59 23.31
CA PRO A 322 22.61 -2.84 24.40
C PRO A 322 23.64 -3.92 24.09
N VAL A 323 23.25 -4.96 23.36
CA VAL A 323 24.14 -6.07 22.95
C VAL A 323 25.14 -5.57 21.91
N VAL A 324 24.66 -4.89 20.87
CA VAL A 324 25.53 -4.30 19.83
C VAL A 324 26.53 -3.34 20.46
N SER A 325 26.03 -2.42 21.30
CA SER A 325 26.84 -1.42 21.97
C SER A 325 27.89 -2.02 22.91
N TYR A 326 27.55 -3.11 23.62
CA TYR A 326 28.51 -3.84 24.44
C TYR A 326 29.63 -4.45 23.60
N ILE A 327 29.30 -5.11 22.49
CA ILE A 327 30.27 -5.75 21.61
C ILE A 327 31.20 -4.69 20.99
N VAL A 328 30.64 -3.62 20.40
CA VAL A 328 31.42 -2.54 19.76
C VAL A 328 32.38 -1.88 20.76
N ARG A 329 31.90 -1.52 21.96
CA ARG A 329 32.74 -0.93 23.01
C ARG A 329 33.83 -1.89 23.49
N SER A 330 33.52 -3.18 23.57
CA SER A 330 34.49 -4.21 23.95
C SER A 330 35.60 -4.35 22.92
N VAL A 331 35.25 -4.39 21.62
CA VAL A 331 36.24 -4.42 20.52
C VAL A 331 37.10 -3.16 20.54
N HIS A 332 36.48 -1.98 20.67
CA HIS A 332 37.19 -0.70 20.77
C HIS A 332 38.20 -0.70 21.93
N LYS A 333 37.79 -1.17 23.12
CA LYS A 333 38.66 -1.29 24.29
C LYS A 333 39.80 -2.30 24.07
N LEU A 334 39.51 -3.46 23.49
CA LEU A 334 40.52 -4.49 23.21
C LEU A 334 41.60 -3.99 22.26
N LEU A 335 41.22 -3.23 21.22
CA LEU A 335 42.16 -2.59 20.30
C LEU A 335 43.17 -1.70 21.06
N LYS A 336 42.68 -0.92 22.03
CA LYS A 336 43.52 -0.03 22.88
C LYS A 336 44.43 -0.83 23.82
N GLU A 337 43.88 -1.81 24.53
CA GLU A 337 44.58 -2.50 25.61
C GLU A 337 45.50 -3.64 25.14
N LYS A 338 45.17 -4.31 24.04
CA LYS A 338 45.85 -5.54 23.60
C LYS A 338 46.62 -5.40 22.30
N PHE A 339 46.22 -4.47 21.43
CA PHE A 339 46.80 -4.32 20.09
C PHE A 339 47.58 -3.00 19.91
N GLY A 340 47.74 -2.21 20.97
CA GLY A 340 48.48 -0.94 20.92
C GLY A 340 47.84 0.13 20.05
N LYS A 341 46.57 -0.03 19.69
CA LYS A 341 45.81 0.92 18.85
C LYS A 341 45.23 1.99 19.75
N SER A 342 46.00 3.04 20.02
CA SER A 342 45.67 4.03 21.05
C SER A 342 44.32 4.74 20.86
N GLU A 343 43.75 4.75 19.65
CA GLU A 343 42.45 5.35 19.31
C GLU A 343 41.36 4.29 19.04
N GLY A 344 41.65 3.03 19.36
CA GLY A 344 40.73 1.91 19.15
C GLY A 344 40.28 1.82 17.69
N LEU A 345 38.96 1.82 17.48
CA LEU A 345 38.33 1.79 16.16
C LEU A 345 38.65 3.02 15.29
N ALA A 346 39.07 4.14 15.87
CA ALA A 346 39.41 5.36 15.12
C ALA A 346 40.85 5.31 14.54
N THR A 347 41.60 4.25 14.82
CA THR A 347 42.98 4.12 14.34
C THR A 347 42.98 3.85 12.83
N SER A 348 43.78 4.60 12.06
CA SER A 348 43.74 4.62 10.59
C SER A 348 44.02 3.28 9.90
N ASP A 349 44.74 2.38 10.55
CA ASP A 349 45.07 1.05 10.03
C ASP A 349 44.16 -0.07 10.54
N VAL A 350 43.04 0.29 11.19
CA VAL A 350 41.98 -0.64 11.61
C VAL A 350 40.86 -0.61 10.57
N THR A 351 40.48 -1.79 10.08
CA THR A 351 39.34 -1.96 9.17
C THR A 351 38.22 -2.70 9.89
N LEU A 352 37.02 -2.14 9.87
CA LEU A 352 35.80 -2.79 10.37
C LEU A 352 35.08 -3.47 9.21
N LEU A 353 34.77 -4.76 9.37
CA LEU A 353 33.95 -5.52 8.44
C LEU A 353 32.85 -6.22 9.23
N ASP A 354 31.60 -5.99 8.82
CA ASP A 354 30.45 -6.77 9.27
C ASP A 354 29.93 -7.60 8.08
N PRO A 355 30.22 -8.91 8.01
CA PRO A 355 29.84 -9.76 6.88
C PRO A 355 28.33 -10.03 6.82
N ALA A 356 27.58 -9.70 7.88
CA ALA A 356 26.13 -9.92 7.99
C ALA A 356 25.44 -8.65 8.49
N ALA A 357 25.83 -7.51 7.89
CA ALA A 357 25.53 -6.20 8.45
C ALA A 357 24.04 -5.84 8.56
N GLY A 358 23.16 -6.51 7.80
CA GLY A 358 21.71 -6.30 7.88
C GLY A 358 21.34 -4.81 7.83
N THR A 359 20.72 -4.30 8.89
CA THR A 359 20.35 -2.88 9.08
C THR A 359 21.54 -1.95 9.40
N LEU A 360 22.77 -2.43 9.23
CA LEU A 360 24.05 -1.76 9.53
C LEU A 360 24.22 -1.36 11.01
N THR A 361 23.52 -1.99 11.95
CA THR A 361 23.48 -1.57 13.35
C THR A 361 24.87 -1.57 14.01
N PHE A 362 25.71 -2.60 13.75
CA PHE A 362 27.09 -2.64 14.24
C PHE A 362 27.96 -1.54 13.65
N VAL A 363 27.83 -1.28 12.34
CA VAL A 363 28.60 -0.24 11.65
C VAL A 363 28.22 1.14 12.18
N VAL A 364 26.93 1.43 12.30
CA VAL A 364 26.43 2.70 12.87
C VAL A 364 26.92 2.88 14.32
N GLN A 365 26.86 1.84 15.14
CA GLN A 365 27.36 1.92 16.52
C GLN A 365 28.88 2.10 16.57
N ALA A 366 29.63 1.47 15.69
CA ALA A 366 31.08 1.68 15.58
C ALA A 366 31.41 3.11 15.15
N ILE A 367 30.66 3.70 14.22
CA ILE A 367 30.81 5.12 13.84
C ILE A 367 30.54 6.05 15.02
N LYS A 368 29.48 5.80 15.80
CA LYS A 368 29.19 6.56 17.03
C LYS A 368 30.33 6.44 18.05
N GLU A 369 30.92 5.25 18.20
CA GLU A 369 32.06 5.00 19.08
C GLU A 369 33.32 5.76 18.62
N VAL A 370 33.61 5.73 17.32
CA VAL A 370 34.72 6.49 16.69
C VAL A 370 34.53 7.99 16.91
N LYS A 371 33.32 8.51 16.67
CA LYS A 371 32.98 9.90 16.91
C LYS A 371 33.27 10.31 18.34
N ARG A 372 32.81 9.52 19.32
CA ARG A 372 33.06 9.79 20.75
C ARG A 372 34.55 9.79 21.11
N GLU A 373 35.33 8.82 20.62
CA GLU A 373 36.78 8.78 20.87
C GLU A 373 37.50 10.00 20.29
N LEU A 374 37.13 10.45 19.08
CA LEU A 374 37.71 11.62 18.46
C LEU A 374 37.36 12.91 19.20
N GLU A 375 36.12 13.05 19.68
CA GLU A 375 35.68 14.14 20.55
C GLU A 375 36.47 14.17 21.86
N GLU A 376 36.60 13.04 22.55
CA GLU A 376 37.39 12.91 23.79
C GLU A 376 38.88 13.29 23.59
N LYS A 377 39.41 13.05 22.39
CA LYS A 377 40.79 13.40 22.00
C LYS A 377 40.94 14.78 21.37
N LYS A 378 39.88 15.58 21.29
CA LYS A 378 39.87 16.92 20.66
C LYS A 378 40.32 16.88 19.19
N LYS A 379 39.94 15.82 18.47
CA LYS A 379 40.21 15.59 17.04
C LYS A 379 38.94 15.73 16.19
N GLU A 380 37.99 16.55 16.64
CA GLU A 380 36.68 16.74 15.99
C GLU A 380 36.80 17.24 14.54
N GLY A 381 37.86 17.97 14.20
CA GLY A 381 38.13 18.44 12.83
C GLY A 381 38.38 17.33 11.81
N LEU A 382 38.52 16.07 12.24
CA LEU A 382 38.59 14.90 11.36
C LEU A 382 37.21 14.35 10.99
N ILE A 383 36.14 14.81 11.65
CA ILE A 383 34.76 14.39 11.37
C ILE A 383 34.21 15.34 10.30
N THR A 384 33.91 14.79 9.12
CA THR A 384 33.19 15.55 8.08
C THR A 384 31.72 15.73 8.46
N SER A 385 31.14 16.87 8.09
CA SER A 385 29.76 17.28 8.42
C SER A 385 28.63 16.41 7.87
N HIS A 386 28.96 15.28 7.23
CA HIS A 386 28.00 14.37 6.58
C HIS A 386 27.81 13.04 7.34
N ILE A 387 28.33 12.95 8.58
CA ILE A 387 28.06 11.90 9.57
C ILE A 387 27.24 12.50 10.70
#